data_AF-A0A970N3Y3-F1
#
_entry.id   AF-A0A970N3Y3-F1
#
_cell.length_a   1.000
_cell.length_b   1.000
_cell.length_c   1.000
_cell.angle_alpha   90.00
_cell.angle_beta   90.00
_cell.angle_gamma   90.00
#
_symmetry.space_group_name_H-M   'P 1'
#
loop_
_entity.id
_entity.type
_entity.pdbx_description
1 polymer ?
#
loop_
_entity_poly.entity_id
_entity_poly.type
_entity_poly.pdbx_seq_one_letter_code
_entity_poly.pdbx_strand_id
1 'polypeptide(L)' 'NGDSLEIFVEDNKIILKKYQPACIFCGNADDIAVFKGRNVCPACAKEMSQKI' A
#
# COMPACT_ATOMS: atom_id res chain seq x y z
N ASN A 1 -2.99 15.43 -11.94
CA ASN A 1 -3.32 14.26 -11.10
C ASN A 1 -2.77 13.01 -11.75
N GLY A 2 -1.54 12.64 -11.39
CA GLY A 2 -0.87 11.45 -11.91
C GLY A 2 -1.10 10.29 -10.94
N ASP A 3 -2.18 9.54 -11.14
CA ASP A 3 -2.42 8.32 -10.38
C ASP A 3 -1.61 7.19 -11.04
N SER A 4 -0.78 6.51 -10.25
CA SER A 4 -0.06 5.33 -10.72
C SER A 4 -1.05 4.18 -10.96
N LEU A 5 -0.81 3.35 -11.98
CA LEU A 5 -1.62 2.18 -12.32
C LEU A 5 -0.71 0.95 -12.44
N GLU A 6 -1.18 -0.18 -11.94
CA GLU A 6 -0.60 -1.50 -12.24
C GLU A 6 -1.36 -2.15 -13.40
N ILE A 7 -0.60 -2.68 -14.36
CA ILE A 7 -1.12 -3.34 -15.55
C ILE A 7 -0.85 -4.83 -15.43
N PHE A 8 -1.92 -5.63 -15.47
CA PHE A 8 -1.83 -7.09 -15.49
C PHE A 8 -2.38 -7.61 -16.82
N VAL A 9 -1.80 -8.70 -17.31
CA VAL A 9 -2.30 -9.44 -18.47
C VAL A 9 -2.71 -10.82 -17.98
N GLU A 10 -3.99 -11.17 -18.15
CA GLU A 10 -4.54 -12.47 -17.77
C GLU A 10 -5.40 -13.00 -18.92
N ASP A 11 -5.10 -14.21 -19.38
CA ASP A 11 -5.65 -14.80 -20.61
C ASP A 11 -5.55 -13.84 -21.81
N ASN A 12 -6.70 -13.39 -22.33
CA ASN A 12 -6.83 -12.43 -23.43
C ASN A 12 -7.38 -11.07 -22.95
N LYS A 13 -7.14 -10.71 -21.69
CA LYS A 13 -7.63 -9.46 -21.09
C LYS A 13 -6.49 -8.65 -20.48
N ILE A 14 -6.64 -7.33 -20.54
CA ILE A 14 -5.80 -6.37 -19.80
C ILE A 14 -6.61 -5.91 -18.58
N ILE A 15 -6.02 -6.05 -17.39
CA ILE A 15 -6.63 -5.62 -16.13
C ILE A 15 -5.82 -4.41 -15.63
N LEU A 16 -6.51 -3.29 -15.43
CA LEU A 16 -5.93 -2.07 -14.87
C LEU A 16 -6.37 -1.94 -13.41
N LYS A 17 -5.42 -1.96 -12.48
CA LYS A 17 -5.68 -1.67 -11.07
C LYS A 17 -5.05 -0.35 -10.66
N LYS A 18 -5.77 0.43 -9.88
CA LYS A 18 -5.23 1.66 -9.28
C LYS A 18 -4.09 1.28 -8.33
N TYR A 19 -2.90 1.82 -8.55
CA TYR A 19 -1.80 1.65 -7.61
C TYR A 19 -2.16 2.43 -6.34
N GLN A 20 -2.51 1.70 -5.29
CA GLN A 20 -2.81 2.27 -3.99
C GLN A 20 -1.57 2.08 -3.11
N PRO A 21 -1.08 3.14 -2.46
CA PRO A 21 -0.03 2.97 -1.46
C PRO A 21 -0.55 2.05 -0.36
N ALA A 22 0.12 0.92 -0.16
CA ALA A 22 -0.19 -0.05 0.88
C ALA A 22 0.88 -0.02 1.98
N CYS A 23 0.50 -0.40 3.19
CA CYS A 23 1.38 -0.57 4.34
C CYS A 23 2.47 -1.59 3.99
N ILE A 24 3.74 -1.21 4.16
CA ILE A 24 4.89 -2.07 3.88
C ILE A 24 4.94 -3.34 4.75
N PHE A 25 4.24 -3.36 5.87
CA PHE A 25 4.28 -4.48 6.82
C PHE A 25 3.16 -5.49 6.62
N CYS A 26 1.94 -5.03 6.30
CA CYS A 26 0.76 -5.90 6.23
C CYS A 26 0.01 -5.86 4.89
N GLY A 27 0.38 -4.97 3.97
CA GLY A 27 -0.28 -4.82 2.68
C GLY A 27 -1.67 -4.18 2.73
N ASN A 28 -2.19 -3.78 3.90
CA ASN A 28 -3.43 -3.01 3.96
C ASN A 28 -3.22 -1.62 3.33
N ALA A 29 -4.21 -1.09 2.60
CA ALA A 29 -4.20 0.25 2.02
C ALA A 29 -5.06 1.26 2.82
N ASP A 30 -5.66 0.83 3.93
CA ASP A 30 -6.48 1.70 4.79
C ASP A 30 -5.61 2.65 5.63
N ASP A 31 -6.00 3.93 5.62
CA ASP A 31 -5.43 5.00 6.47
C ASP A 31 -3.90 5.08 6.46
N ILE A 32 -3.29 4.91 5.28
CA ILE A 32 -1.85 4.90 5.13
C ILE A 32 -1.23 6.27 5.40
N ALA A 33 -0.27 6.29 6.33
CA ALA A 33 0.61 7.41 6.59
C ALA A 33 2.00 7.16 6.01
N VAL A 34 2.61 8.19 5.43
CA VAL A 34 3.99 8.14 4.97
C VAL A 34 4.91 8.58 6.10
N PHE A 35 5.74 7.66 6.60
CA PHE A 35 6.76 7.92 7.62
C PHE A 35 8.15 7.58 7.08
N LYS A 36 9.05 8.57 7.01
CA LYS A 36 10.42 8.42 6.48
C LYS A 36 10.45 7.73 5.09
N GLY A 37 9.53 8.11 4.21
CA GLY A 37 9.41 7.53 2.86
C GLY A 37 8.83 6.11 2.82
N ARG A 38 8.27 5.60 3.91
CA ARG A 38 7.59 4.30 3.98
C ARG A 38 6.11 4.46 4.29
N ASN A 39 5.29 3.69 3.60
CA ASN A 39 3.85 3.62 3.85
C ASN A 39 3.57 2.71 5.05
N VAL A 40 2.92 3.21 6.09
CA VAL A 40 2.63 2.48 7.33
C VAL A 40 1.19 2.76 7.77
N CYS A 41 0.43 1.71 8.07
CA CYS A 41 -0.91 1.85 8.64
C CYS A 41 -0.88 2.02 10.17
N PRO A 42 -1.94 2.57 10.80
CA PRO A 42 -1.98 2.81 12.23
C PRO A 42 -1.80 1.54 13.07
N ALA A 43 -2.31 0.39 12.59
CA ALA A 43 -2.19 -0.88 13.28
C ALA A 43 -0.71 -1.31 13.42
N CYS A 44 0.05 -1.29 12.31
CA CYS A 44 1.47 -1.64 12.34
C CYS A 44 2.30 -0.59 13.08
N ALA A 45 1.97 0.70 12.98
CA ALA A 45 2.62 1.75 13.76
C ALA A 45 2.48 1.51 15.27
N LYS A 46 1.28 1.13 15.72
CA LYS A 46 1.02 0.79 17.13
C LYS A 46 1.80 -0.45 17.56
N GLU A 47 1.78 -1.53 16.76
CA GLU A 47 2.52 -2.75 17.07
C GLU A 47 4.04 -2.48 17.18
N MET A 48 4.60 -1.65 16.29
CA MET A 48 6.01 -1.26 16.35
C MET A 48 6.35 -0.48 17.62
N SER A 49 5.48 0.45 18.03
CA SER A 49 5.72 1.23 19.27
C SER A 49 5.69 0.39 20.54
N GLN A 50 5.08 -0.80 20.50
CA GLN A 50 4.97 -1.71 21.64
C GLN A 50 6.15 -2.69 21.74
N LYS A 51 6.99 -2.80 20.70
CA LYS A 51 8.15 -3.72 20.65
C LYS A 51 9.48 -3.05 21.04
N ILE A 52 9.43 -1.85 21.61
CA ILE A 52 10.59 -1.07 22.07
C ILE A 52 10.61 -1.05 23.59
#